data_AF-A0A1V1I0C4-F1
#
_entry.id   AF-A0A1V1I0C4-F1
#
_cell.length_a   1.000
_cell.length_b   1.000
_cell.length_c   1.000
_cell.angle_alpha   90.00
_cell.angle_beta   90.00
_cell.angle_gamma   90.00
#
_symmetry.space_group_name_H-M   'P 1'
#
loop_
_entity.id
_entity.type
_entity.pdbx_description
1 polymer ?
#
loop_
_entity_poly.entity_id
_entity_poly.type
_entity_poly.pdbx_seq_one_letter_code
_entity_poly.pdbx_strand_id
1 'polypeptide(L)'
;MYLPSKITNILSKITKSYTVKYTNGKIESVFINEKDVTIQASNKGYCIYLKGGPIYLNDLKSIEPLLVKMNVLNNNDKIKNNQSIKDELIDIFSKNKDTFSVKYSGACIVSLNLENPKLVISKTSVGYSLNVNNENISINNVVSLKKLLTRMNVIKPLKKKNIKKDVYDCRFEQLMLDI
;
A
#
# COMPACT_ATOMS: atom_id res chain seq x y z
N MET A 1 -9.01 16.22 0.46
CA MET A 1 -7.91 16.33 -0.53
C MET A 1 -6.95 15.18 -0.32
N TYR A 2 -6.15 14.81 -1.33
CA TYR A 2 -5.21 13.69 -1.22
C TYR A 2 -3.78 14.16 -1.48
N LEU A 3 -2.82 13.50 -0.84
CA LEU A 3 -1.41 13.70 -1.12
C LEU A 3 -1.09 13.10 -2.51
N PRO A 4 -0.28 13.80 -3.33
CA PRO A 4 0.11 13.30 -4.64
C PRO A 4 1.00 12.07 -4.49
N SER A 5 0.91 11.14 -5.45
CA SER A 5 1.74 9.93 -5.46
C SER A 5 3.25 10.23 -5.38
N LYS A 6 3.69 11.38 -5.90
CA LYS A 6 5.10 11.84 -5.81
C LYS A 6 5.63 11.92 -4.37
N ILE A 7 4.78 12.01 -3.34
CA ILE A 7 5.24 12.00 -1.94
C ILE A 7 5.95 10.70 -1.58
N THR A 8 5.68 9.59 -2.28
CA THR A 8 6.36 8.30 -2.04
C THR A 8 7.87 8.40 -2.17
N ASN A 9 8.39 9.33 -2.97
CA ASN A 9 9.83 9.56 -3.13
C ASN A 9 10.48 10.16 -1.88
N ILE A 10 9.70 10.91 -1.08
CA ILE A 10 10.15 11.44 0.21
C ILE A 10 10.03 10.31 1.25
N LEU A 11 8.91 9.58 1.25
CA LEU A 11 8.65 8.49 2.19
C LEU A 11 9.66 7.33 2.07
N SER A 12 10.18 7.07 0.86
CA SER A 12 11.21 6.03 0.65
C SER A 12 12.55 6.35 1.30
N LYS A 13 12.78 7.62 1.69
CA LYS A 13 13.98 8.08 2.40
C LYS A 13 13.81 8.03 3.92
N ILE A 14 12.59 7.77 4.43
CA ILE A 14 12.34 7.69 5.87
C ILE A 14 12.80 6.32 6.37
N THR A 15 13.79 6.33 7.26
CA THR A 15 14.28 5.12 7.94
C THR A 15 13.39 4.72 9.12
N LYS A 16 12.79 5.71 9.77
CA LYS A 16 11.91 5.56 10.94
C LYS A 16 10.57 4.90 10.59
N SER A 17 9.86 4.42 11.60
CA SER A 17 8.52 3.88 11.38
C SER A 17 7.51 5.00 11.08
N TYR A 18 6.72 4.79 10.04
CA TYR A 18 5.64 5.69 9.65
C TYR A 18 4.42 4.88 9.19
N THR A 19 3.24 5.50 9.26
CA THR A 19 1.97 4.92 8.83
C THR A 19 1.38 5.77 7.72
N VAL A 20 0.98 5.15 6.62
CA VAL A 20 0.31 5.83 5.51
C VAL A 20 -1.16 5.41 5.50
N LYS A 21 -2.07 6.38 5.62
CA LYS A 21 -3.50 6.17 5.50
C LYS A 21 -3.92 6.33 4.04
N TYR A 22 -4.61 5.34 3.51
CA TYR A 22 -5.17 5.32 2.17
C TYR A 22 -6.68 5.34 2.26
N THR A 23 -7.30 6.14 1.38
CA THR A 23 -8.75 6.14 1.17
C THR A 23 -9.00 6.13 -0.33
N ASN A 24 -9.81 5.20 -0.82
CA ASN A 24 -10.06 5.01 -2.25
C ASN A 24 -8.78 4.82 -3.08
N GLY A 25 -7.78 4.13 -2.52
CA GLY A 25 -6.47 3.91 -3.17
C GLY A 25 -5.59 5.16 -3.32
N LYS A 26 -5.96 6.28 -2.68
CA LYS A 26 -5.17 7.52 -2.66
C LYS A 26 -4.64 7.77 -1.25
N ILE A 27 -3.47 8.40 -1.16
CA ILE A 27 -2.84 8.74 0.12
C ILE A 27 -3.61 9.90 0.75
N GLU A 28 -4.25 9.65 1.88
CA GLU A 28 -4.96 10.65 2.67
C GLU A 28 -3.98 11.40 3.59
N SER A 29 -3.18 10.64 4.35
CA SER A 29 -2.24 11.18 5.32
C SER A 29 -1.04 10.26 5.54
N VAL A 30 0.03 10.85 6.07
CA VAL A 30 1.21 10.13 6.55
C VAL A 30 1.46 10.52 8.00
N PHE A 31 1.59 9.54 8.88
CA PHE A 31 1.93 9.73 10.28
C PHE A 31 3.32 9.17 10.56
N ILE A 32 4.24 9.98 11.09
CA ILE A 32 5.59 9.56 11.47
C ILE A 32 5.63 9.35 12.98
N ASN A 33 5.58 8.08 13.39
CA ASN A 33 5.30 7.67 14.76
C ASN A 33 6.27 8.26 15.79
N GLU A 34 7.58 8.22 15.53
CA GLU A 34 8.59 8.66 16.50
C GLU A 34 8.58 10.17 16.79
N LYS A 35 8.09 10.97 15.85
CA LYS A 35 8.15 12.43 15.93
C LYS A 35 6.77 13.05 16.14
N ASP A 36 5.72 12.24 16.18
CA ASP A 36 4.33 12.68 16.30
C ASP A 36 3.99 13.73 15.23
N VAL A 37 4.36 13.40 13.98
CA VAL A 37 4.18 14.30 12.83
C VAL A 37 3.15 13.72 11.90
N THR A 38 2.16 14.54 11.53
CA THR A 38 1.16 14.15 10.52
C THR A 38 1.23 15.05 9.31
N ILE A 39 1.41 14.47 8.13
CA ILE A 39 1.41 15.15 6.83
C ILE A 39 0.08 14.88 6.14
N GLN A 40 -0.60 15.93 5.69
CA GLN A 40 -1.91 15.86 5.02
C GLN A 40 -2.00 16.87 3.89
N ALA A 41 -2.89 16.63 2.92
CA ALA A 41 -3.24 17.63 1.93
C ALA A 41 -4.32 18.57 2.48
N SER A 42 -4.21 19.87 2.20
CA SER A 42 -5.10 20.93 2.63
C SER A 42 -5.44 21.89 1.47
N ASN A 43 -6.44 22.75 1.67
CA ASN A 43 -6.79 23.80 0.71
C ASN A 43 -5.67 24.83 0.50
N LYS A 44 -4.71 24.93 1.43
CA LYS A 44 -3.54 25.82 1.38
C LYS A 44 -2.26 25.10 0.92
N GLY A 45 -2.38 23.91 0.32
CA GLY A 45 -1.23 23.08 -0.05
C GLY A 45 -1.05 21.89 0.91
N TYR A 46 0.13 21.72 1.47
CA TYR A 46 0.48 20.62 2.37
C TYR A 46 0.47 21.09 3.82
N CYS A 47 -0.26 20.40 4.69
CA CYS A 47 -0.33 20.68 6.12
C CYS A 47 0.49 19.65 6.88
N ILE A 48 1.38 20.13 7.74
CA ILE A 48 2.23 19.31 8.60
C ILE A 48 1.89 19.67 10.05
N TYR A 49 1.22 18.75 10.73
CA TYR A 49 0.90 18.88 12.14
C TYR A 49 2.10 18.49 12.98
N LEU A 50 2.52 19.42 13.84
CA LEU A 50 3.61 19.30 14.79
C LEU A 50 3.10 19.64 16.19
N LYS A 51 3.82 19.24 17.24
CA LYS A 51 3.48 19.59 18.63
C LYS A 51 3.32 21.11 18.88
N GLY A 52 3.99 21.95 18.09
CA GLY A 52 3.92 23.42 18.15
C GLY A 52 2.84 24.06 17.27
N GLY A 53 2.02 23.27 16.57
CA GLY A 53 0.99 23.76 15.65
C GLY A 53 1.20 23.32 14.19
N PRO A 54 0.20 23.56 13.32
CA PRO A 54 0.27 23.19 11.92
C PRO A 54 1.16 24.15 11.11
N ILE A 55 2.04 23.59 10.27
CA ILE A 55 2.80 24.32 9.26
C ILE A 55 2.17 24.04 7.89
N TYR A 56 1.95 25.09 7.11
CA TYR A 56 1.46 25.00 5.73
C TYR A 56 2.61 25.24 4.75
N LEU A 57 2.74 24.35 3.77
CA LEU A 57 3.73 24.44 2.71
C LEU A 57 2.99 24.45 1.36
N ASN A 58 3.39 25.37 0.48
CA ASN A 58 2.74 25.53 -0.83
C ASN A 58 3.22 24.47 -1.85
N ASP A 59 4.38 23.86 -1.60
CA ASP A 59 5.01 22.92 -2.53
C ASP A 59 5.51 21.65 -1.85
N LEU A 60 5.55 20.56 -2.61
CA LEU A 60 5.96 19.25 -2.10
C LEU A 60 7.48 19.20 -1.78
N LYS A 61 8.29 20.00 -2.49
CA LYS A 61 9.75 19.98 -2.35
C LYS A 61 10.18 20.51 -0.98
N SER A 62 9.43 21.45 -0.42
CA SER A 62 9.65 21.99 0.92
C SER A 62 9.41 21.00 2.07
N ILE A 63 8.70 19.88 1.83
CA ILE A 63 8.47 18.87 2.87
C ILE A 63 9.77 18.17 3.26
N GLU A 64 10.60 17.82 2.28
CA GLU A 64 11.83 17.06 2.53
C GLU A 64 12.85 17.82 3.42
N PRO A 65 13.21 19.08 3.13
CA PRO A 65 14.06 19.88 4.01
C PRO A 65 13.52 20.03 5.43
N LEU A 66 12.19 20.11 5.59
CA LEU A 66 11.59 20.19 6.92
C LEU A 66 11.77 18.87 7.67
N LEU A 67 11.52 17.74 7.02
CA LEU A 67 11.72 16.41 7.62
C LEU A 67 13.19 16.14 7.98
N VAL A 68 14.14 16.68 7.22
CA VAL A 68 15.57 16.67 7.58
C VAL A 68 15.81 17.47 8.86
N LYS A 69 15.34 18.72 8.94
CA LYS A 69 15.48 19.55 10.16
C LYS A 69 14.88 18.90 11.41
N MET A 70 13.86 18.06 11.22
CA MET A 70 13.18 17.34 12.29
C MET A 70 13.87 16.04 12.72
N ASN A 71 15.00 15.68 12.10
CA ASN A 71 15.67 14.39 12.26
C ASN A 71 14.71 13.21 12.00
N VAL A 72 13.83 13.37 11.00
CA VAL A 72 13.04 12.27 10.42
C VAL A 72 13.82 11.58 9.32
N LEU A 73 14.51 12.39 8.50
CA LEU A 73 15.41 11.97 7.44
C LEU A 73 16.85 12.20 7.90
N ASN A 74 17.73 11.25 7.65
CA ASN A 74 19.18 11.41 7.88
C ASN A 74 19.87 11.81 6.58
N ASN A 75 20.67 12.87 6.59
CA ASN A 75 21.46 13.31 5.44
C ASN A 75 22.64 12.37 5.12
N ASN A 76 23.10 11.59 6.11
CA ASN A 76 24.33 10.80 6.02
C ASN A 76 24.08 9.34 5.65
N ASP A 77 22.83 8.89 5.67
CA ASP A 77 22.50 7.55 5.21
C ASP A 77 22.59 7.58 3.68
N LYS A 78 23.62 6.95 3.12
CA LYS A 78 23.65 6.55 1.70
C LYS A 78 22.51 5.55 1.50
N ILE A 79 21.27 6.03 1.43
CA ILE A 79 20.08 5.21 1.32
C ILE A 79 20.10 4.59 -0.09
N LYS A 80 20.64 3.37 -0.19
CA LYS A 80 20.46 2.46 -1.31
C LYS A 80 19.03 1.91 -1.32
N ASN A 81 17.99 2.73 -1.35
CA ASN A 81 16.61 2.20 -1.40
C ASN A 81 15.97 2.51 -2.76
N ASN A 82 16.28 1.65 -3.72
CA ASN A 82 15.44 1.40 -4.89
C ASN A 82 14.16 0.61 -4.53
N GLN A 83 13.84 0.40 -3.24
CA GLN A 83 12.60 -0.21 -2.82
C GLN A 83 11.44 0.75 -3.13
N SER A 84 10.72 0.46 -4.20
CA SER A 84 9.45 1.13 -4.46
C SER A 84 8.50 0.82 -3.31
N ILE A 85 7.84 1.85 -2.76
CA ILE A 85 6.69 1.69 -1.85
C ILE A 85 5.56 0.88 -2.49
N LYS A 86 5.62 0.64 -3.81
CA LYS A 86 4.72 -0.28 -4.52
C LYS A 86 4.90 -1.69 -4.00
N ASP A 87 3.88 -2.14 -3.30
CA ASP A 87 3.77 -3.49 -2.75
C ASP A 87 2.46 -4.10 -3.24
N GLU A 88 2.50 -5.40 -3.53
CA GLU A 88 1.34 -6.14 -4.02
C GLU A 88 0.16 -6.05 -3.05
N LEU A 89 0.40 -5.92 -1.75
CA LEU A 89 -0.64 -5.68 -0.74
C LEU A 89 -1.40 -4.37 -1.00
N ILE A 90 -0.68 -3.26 -1.20
CA ILE A 90 -1.30 -1.95 -1.42
C ILE A 90 -2.14 -1.99 -2.70
N ASP A 91 -1.64 -2.65 -3.75
CA ASP A 91 -2.34 -2.78 -5.02
C ASP A 91 -3.66 -3.56 -4.89
N ILE A 92 -3.70 -4.58 -4.02
CA ILE A 92 -4.93 -5.34 -3.74
C ILE A 92 -5.98 -4.42 -3.11
N PHE A 93 -5.63 -3.74 -2.02
CA PHE A 93 -6.60 -2.92 -1.26
C PHE A 93 -6.98 -1.62 -1.96
N SER A 94 -6.04 -1.01 -2.69
CA SER A 94 -6.31 0.20 -3.47
C SER A 94 -7.37 -0.02 -4.56
N LYS A 95 -7.45 -1.24 -5.12
CA LYS A 95 -8.46 -1.59 -6.14
C LYS A 95 -9.86 -1.78 -5.56
N ASN A 96 -9.99 -2.10 -4.27
CA ASN A 96 -11.27 -2.36 -3.63
C ASN A 96 -11.98 -1.08 -3.12
N LYS A 97 -11.32 0.08 -3.22
CA LYS A 97 -11.79 1.38 -2.71
C LYS A 97 -11.97 1.44 -1.20
N ASP A 98 -11.28 0.59 -0.47
CA ASP A 98 -11.35 0.58 0.99
C ASP A 98 -10.52 1.70 1.61
N THR A 99 -10.83 2.02 2.88
CA THR A 99 -9.97 2.81 3.75
C THR A 99 -9.10 1.86 4.56
N PHE A 100 -7.79 2.02 4.44
CA PHE A 100 -6.82 1.16 5.10
C PHE A 100 -5.56 1.96 5.45
N SER A 101 -4.83 1.50 6.46
CA SER A 101 -3.57 2.09 6.90
C SER A 101 -2.44 1.10 6.74
N VAL A 102 -1.27 1.56 6.30
CA VAL A 102 -0.09 0.71 6.10
C VAL A 102 1.04 1.24 6.96
N LYS A 103 1.56 0.40 7.85
CA LYS A 103 2.73 0.70 8.68
C LYS A 103 3.99 0.26 7.95
N TYR A 104 4.96 1.15 7.88
CA TYR A 104 6.27 0.94 7.30
C TYR A 104 7.37 1.02 8.37
N SER A 105 8.49 0.37 8.08
CA SER A 105 9.77 0.50 8.77
C SER A 105 10.87 0.41 7.71
N GLY A 106 11.71 1.44 7.58
CA GLY A 106 12.77 1.48 6.57
C GLY A 106 12.28 1.24 5.13
N ALA A 107 11.15 1.85 4.74
CA ALA A 107 10.44 1.65 3.46
C ALA A 107 9.84 0.25 3.21
N CYS A 108 9.97 -0.70 4.15
CA CYS A 108 9.32 -2.01 4.08
C CYS A 108 7.97 -2.00 4.79
N ILE A 109 6.96 -2.65 4.23
CA ILE A 109 5.66 -2.85 4.90
C ILE A 109 5.85 -3.81 6.09
N VAL A 110 5.44 -3.36 7.26
CA VAL A 110 5.37 -4.17 8.48
C VAL A 110 3.97 -4.74 8.64
N SER A 111 2.96 -3.89 8.50
CA SER A 111 1.57 -4.31 8.58
C SER A 111 0.61 -3.42 7.79
N LEU A 112 -0.55 -3.96 7.50
CA LEU A 112 -1.69 -3.29 6.88
C LEU A 112 -2.90 -3.49 7.80
N ASN A 113 -3.62 -2.41 8.09
CA ASN A 113 -4.78 -2.39 8.95
C ASN A 113 -6.00 -1.90 8.16
N LEU A 114 -7.06 -2.69 8.12
CA LEU A 114 -8.38 -2.27 7.66
C LEU A 114 -9.26 -1.93 8.86
N GLU A 115 -9.95 -0.80 8.76
CA GLU A 115 -10.90 -0.38 9.80
C GLU A 115 -12.19 -1.18 9.73
N ASN A 116 -12.71 -1.42 8.51
CA ASN A 116 -13.97 -2.10 8.28
C ASN A 116 -13.87 -3.04 7.06
N PRO A 117 -13.89 -4.38 7.24
CA PRO A 117 -13.88 -5.10 8.52
C PRO A 117 -12.55 -4.90 9.28
N LYS A 118 -12.60 -4.97 10.62
CA LYS A 118 -11.40 -4.83 11.47
C LYS A 118 -10.46 -6.00 11.24
N LEU A 119 -9.36 -5.74 10.53
CA LEU A 119 -8.45 -6.79 10.06
C LEU A 119 -7.03 -6.24 9.97
N VAL A 120 -6.06 -7.00 10.50
CA VAL A 120 -4.64 -6.62 10.43
C VAL A 120 -3.85 -7.70 9.71
N ILE A 121 -3.11 -7.33 8.67
CA ILE A 121 -2.19 -8.19 7.93
C ILE A 121 -0.78 -7.76 8.29
N SER A 122 -0.01 -8.61 8.95
CA SER A 122 1.40 -8.36 9.27
C SER A 122 2.28 -9.18 8.33
N LYS A 123 3.36 -8.58 7.81
CA LYS A 123 4.41 -9.32 7.10
C LYS A 123 5.31 -10.02 8.12
N THR A 124 5.62 -11.27 7.87
CA THR A 124 6.56 -12.08 8.67
C THR A 124 7.72 -12.54 7.80
N SER A 125 8.76 -13.13 8.39
CA SER A 125 9.90 -13.68 7.64
C SER A 125 9.52 -14.81 6.69
N VAL A 126 8.41 -15.52 6.98
CA VAL A 126 7.96 -16.71 6.25
C VAL A 126 6.67 -16.49 5.45
N GLY A 127 6.10 -15.29 5.47
CA GLY A 127 4.84 -14.98 4.79
C GLY A 127 4.06 -13.85 5.46
N TYR A 128 2.84 -14.17 5.87
CA TYR A 128 1.88 -13.21 6.43
C TYR A 128 1.20 -13.79 7.67
N SER A 129 0.85 -12.91 8.60
CA SER A 129 -0.05 -13.21 9.71
C SER A 129 -1.28 -12.33 9.58
N LEU A 130 -2.45 -12.95 9.61
CA LEU A 130 -3.74 -12.28 9.49
C LEU A 130 -4.44 -12.32 10.85
N ASN A 131 -4.65 -11.15 11.46
CA ASN A 131 -5.45 -11.01 12.68
C ASN A 131 -6.89 -10.61 12.31
N VAL A 132 -7.84 -11.44 12.68
CA VAL A 132 -9.28 -11.24 12.48
C VAL A 132 -9.98 -11.59 13.78
N ASN A 133 -10.79 -10.70 14.33
CA ASN A 133 -11.55 -10.96 15.56
C ASN A 133 -10.67 -11.45 16.73
N ASN A 134 -9.43 -10.97 16.85
CA ASN A 134 -8.41 -11.39 17.83
C ASN A 134 -7.85 -12.82 17.64
N GLU A 135 -8.15 -13.48 16.53
CA GLU A 135 -7.51 -14.73 16.13
C GLU A 135 -6.43 -14.47 15.08
N ASN A 136 -5.28 -15.15 15.21
CA ASN A 136 -4.17 -15.03 14.28
C ASN A 136 -4.11 -16.25 13.36
N ILE A 137 -4.14 -16.02 12.05
CA ILE A 137 -4.02 -17.03 11.02
C ILE A 137 -2.70 -16.84 10.29
N SER A 138 -1.85 -17.86 10.29
CA SER A 138 -0.59 -17.87 9.55
C SER A 138 -0.81 -18.24 8.09
N ILE A 139 -0.21 -17.49 7.17
CA ILE A 139 -0.41 -17.64 5.73
C ILE A 139 0.94 -17.58 5.01
N ASN A 140 1.29 -18.65 4.31
CA ASN A 140 2.64 -18.83 3.77
C ASN A 140 2.91 -18.02 2.49
N ASN A 141 1.88 -17.57 1.77
CA ASN A 141 2.07 -16.83 0.52
C ASN A 141 0.89 -15.90 0.18
N VAL A 142 1.14 -14.97 -0.75
CA VAL A 142 0.16 -13.94 -1.17
C VAL A 142 -1.06 -14.54 -1.91
N VAL A 143 -0.89 -15.68 -2.57
CA VAL A 143 -1.99 -16.35 -3.31
C VAL A 143 -3.03 -16.92 -2.34
N SER A 144 -2.58 -17.60 -1.29
CA SER A 144 -3.41 -18.09 -0.20
C SER A 144 -4.09 -16.94 0.54
N LEU A 145 -3.36 -15.84 0.78
CA LEU A 145 -3.93 -14.64 1.38
C LEU A 145 -5.08 -14.06 0.52
N LYS A 146 -4.87 -13.88 -0.79
CA LYS A 146 -5.92 -13.40 -1.70
C LYS A 146 -7.15 -14.32 -1.69
N LYS A 147 -6.95 -15.64 -1.73
CA LYS A 147 -8.06 -16.61 -1.68
C LYS A 147 -8.85 -16.47 -0.38
N LEU A 148 -8.18 -16.35 0.77
CA LEU A 148 -8.82 -16.20 2.06
C LEU A 148 -9.58 -14.87 2.16
N LEU A 149 -8.95 -13.75 1.81
CA LEU A 149 -9.58 -12.43 1.81
C LEU A 149 -10.81 -12.37 0.90
N THR A 150 -10.78 -13.08 -0.24
CA THR A 150 -11.95 -13.19 -1.14
C THR A 150 -13.08 -13.99 -0.48
N ARG A 151 -12.78 -15.12 0.18
CA ARG A 151 -13.77 -15.93 0.90
C ARG A 151 -14.41 -15.18 2.06
N MET A 152 -13.65 -14.29 2.69
CA MET A 152 -14.12 -13.42 3.77
C MET A 152 -14.88 -12.18 3.27
N ASN A 153 -15.09 -12.03 1.96
CA ASN A 153 -15.68 -10.83 1.35
C ASN A 153 -14.93 -9.51 1.65
N VAL A 154 -13.64 -9.59 1.99
CA VAL A 154 -12.79 -8.42 2.24
C VAL A 154 -12.35 -7.79 0.93
N ILE A 155 -12.05 -8.61 -0.08
CA ILE A 155 -11.65 -8.14 -1.41
C ILE A 155 -12.59 -8.73 -2.47
N LYS A 156 -12.85 -7.97 -3.53
CA LYS A 156 -13.65 -8.47 -4.64
C LYS A 156 -12.88 -9.58 -5.37
N PRO A 157 -13.56 -10.65 -5.80
CA PRO A 157 -12.95 -11.65 -6.65
C PRO A 157 -12.41 -10.95 -7.91
N LEU A 158 -11.16 -11.27 -8.27
CA LEU A 158 -10.59 -10.86 -9.54
C LEU A 158 -11.55 -11.35 -10.64
N LYS A 159 -12.21 -10.41 -11.34
CA LYS A 159 -12.90 -10.74 -12.58
C LYS A 159 -11.86 -11.45 -13.45
N LYS A 160 -12.05 -12.74 -13.72
CA LYS A 160 -11.30 -13.40 -14.78
C LYS A 160 -11.52 -12.51 -16.00
N LYS A 161 -10.45 -11.91 -16.52
CA LYS A 161 -10.50 -11.49 -17.92
C LYS A 161 -10.90 -12.76 -18.65
N ASN A 162 -12.06 -12.76 -19.29
CA ASN A 162 -12.31 -13.70 -20.37
C ASN A 162 -11.21 -13.38 -21.38
N ILE A 163 -10.08 -14.05 -21.23
CA ILE A 163 -9.18 -14.27 -22.35
C ILE A 163 -10.11 -15.04 -23.27
N LYS A 164 -10.70 -14.36 -24.25
CA LYS A 164 -11.04 -15.03 -25.49
C LYS A 164 -9.71 -15.66 -25.88
N LYS A 165 -9.56 -16.95 -25.58
CA LYS A 165 -8.70 -17.76 -26.40
C LYS A 165 -9.33 -17.57 -27.76
N ASP A 166 -8.67 -16.80 -28.62
CA ASP A 166 -8.77 -17.08 -30.03
C ASP A 166 -8.26 -18.50 -30.17
N VAL A 167 -9.17 -19.44 -29.91
CA VAL A 167 -9.08 -20.78 -30.42
C VAL A 167 -9.12 -20.51 -31.91
N TYR A 168 -7.94 -20.51 -32.55
CA TYR A 168 -7.89 -20.95 -33.92
C TYR A 168 -8.63 -22.27 -33.93
N ASP A 169 -9.89 -22.20 -34.36
CA ASP A 169 -10.76 -23.32 -34.68
C ASP A 169 -10.15 -23.96 -35.92
N CYS A 170 -8.98 -24.59 -35.75
CA CYS A 170 -8.42 -25.50 -36.73
C CYS A 170 -9.30 -26.74 -36.66
N ARG A 171 -10.48 -26.64 -37.27
CA ARG A 171 -11.27 -27.78 -37.71
C ARG A 171 -10.38 -28.56 -38.67
N PHE A 172 -9.66 -29.53 -38.13
CA PHE A 172 -9.30 -30.69 -38.93
C PHE A 172 -10.63 -31.36 -39.26
N GLU A 173 -11.24 -30.96 -40.37
CA GLU A 173 -12.21 -31.79 -41.05
C GLU A 173 -11.52 -33.13 -41.27
N GLN A 174 -11.97 -34.14 -40.51
CA GLN A 174 -11.69 -35.53 -40.84
C GLN A 174 -12.18 -35.73 -42.27
N LEU A 175 -11.23 -35.85 -43.21
CA LEU A 175 -11.48 -36.44 -44.51
C LEU A 175 -11.94 -37.88 -44.27
N MET A 176 -13.26 -38.09 -44.20
CA MET A 176 -13.85 -39.40 -44.38
C MET A 176 -13.69 -39.76 -45.86
N LEU A 177 -13.04 -40.89 -46.10
CA LEU A 177 -12.91 -41.54 -47.39
C LEU A 177 -14.30 -41.94 -47.91
N ASP A 178 -14.65 -41.52 -49.13
CA ASP A 178 -15.67 -42.18 -49.92
C ASP A 178 -15.04 -43.42 -50.60
N ILE A 179 -15.67 -44.57 -50.40
CA ILE A 179 -15.36 -45.88 -51.03
C ILE A 179 -15.92 -45.90 -52.45
#